data_AF-A0A9E5W825-F1
#
_entry.id   AF-A0A9E5W825-F1
#
_cell.length_a   1.000
_cell.length_b   1.000
_cell.length_c   1.000
_cell.angle_alpha   90.00
_cell.angle_beta   90.00
_cell.angle_gamma   90.00
#
_symmetry.space_group_name_H-M   'P 1'
#
loop_
_entity.id
_entity.type
_entity.pdbx_description
1 polymer ?
#
loop_
_entity_poly.entity_id
_entity_poly.type
_entity_poly.pdbx_seq_one_letter_code
_entity_poly.pdbx_strand_id
1 'polypeptide(L)'
;MNGYFLKLLKIDATKKNFHVEDIDKDVMETSIGGKGLATRLLLDCNPAGVDALGPDNHLIITAGPFCGSSLYGSSRYGVFSKSPLTGFYGESYSGGSFAGPLGNTGFDAVLIKGAAENPVWIEISPDNVIFHDAKRIWGRDTFEAEDYLKKESPGKSPGIMVIGPAGENLVRFAVIKNDRYRVAGRTGMGAVLGSKKIKGIVCHGDKKRIFHDPDGIKKYKKKMLARLKDDKVVHAYRTMGTPMMVDILNNAGAFPTEYWKRGRFEKKDSINAAAMAKRLKPVPHACRDCFLGCGKYTEVQQGRHKGLKLEGPEYETIYAFGGLCMIDEIEEIAYLNRLCDSLGVDTISSGNLAAFAIEASKSGRINEKLEYGSADDVANLIRKIVKRQGVGGILAEGIKPAAEELDMQDIIVHVKGMEPAGYDPRILKGMGLAYAVSERGACHLRTTFYKAELAGMVAPEAIDNKVELFTDFEDRCTLFDCFILCRFFRDLYPWEELSRLLFLTTGLSYDQTRLSSLAAGIKDNTRHFNLREGLTSADDTLPARLFDQKLEGDKGITQNELRRLVSEYYKIRGWDAGGIPPAK
;
A
#
# COMPACT_ATOMS: atom_id res chain seq x y z
N MET A 1 -29.44 5.17 1.98
CA MET A 1 -28.80 4.21 2.90
C MET A 1 -27.86 5.03 3.77
N ASN A 2 -27.94 4.95 5.10
CA ASN A 2 -27.05 5.77 5.95
C ASN A 2 -25.59 5.38 5.71
N GLY A 3 -24.67 6.33 5.89
CA GLY A 3 -23.24 6.16 5.63
C GLY A 3 -22.83 6.27 4.16
N TYR A 4 -23.78 6.30 3.21
CA TYR A 4 -23.51 6.37 1.76
C TYR A 4 -24.23 7.54 1.10
N PHE A 5 -23.66 8.04 0.00
CA PHE A 5 -24.37 8.97 -0.89
C PHE A 5 -25.12 8.24 -2.00
N LEU A 6 -24.70 7.02 -2.32
CA LEU A 6 -25.10 6.19 -3.45
C LEU A 6 -24.82 6.84 -4.80
N LYS A 7 -23.67 7.53 -4.90
CA LYS A 7 -23.27 8.27 -6.11
C LYS A 7 -21.88 7.86 -6.58
N LEU A 8 -21.79 7.53 -7.87
CA LEU A 8 -20.54 7.25 -8.59
C LEU A 8 -20.23 8.42 -9.53
N LEU A 9 -19.07 9.04 -9.37
CA LEU A 9 -18.57 10.02 -10.32
C LEU A 9 -17.72 9.32 -11.38
N LYS A 10 -18.15 9.37 -12.64
CA LYS A 10 -17.40 8.83 -13.79
C LYS A 10 -16.77 9.95 -14.60
N ILE A 11 -15.45 9.92 -14.74
CA ILE A 11 -14.66 10.93 -15.45
C ILE A 11 -14.02 10.29 -16.69
N ASP A 12 -14.20 10.93 -17.85
CA ASP A 12 -13.50 10.59 -19.09
C ASP A 12 -12.44 11.66 -19.37
N ALA A 13 -11.18 11.32 -19.14
CA ALA A 13 -10.04 12.23 -19.32
C ALA A 13 -9.76 12.55 -20.78
N THR A 14 -10.15 11.67 -21.72
CA THR A 14 -10.00 11.92 -23.16
C THR A 14 -10.98 12.98 -23.61
N LYS A 15 -12.26 12.83 -23.23
CA LYS A 15 -13.33 13.77 -23.59
C LYS A 15 -13.40 15.01 -22.69
N LYS A 16 -12.64 15.02 -21.59
CA LYS A 16 -12.66 16.05 -20.55
C LYS A 16 -14.08 16.34 -20.05
N ASN A 17 -14.84 15.28 -19.79
CA ASN A 17 -16.19 15.39 -19.25
C ASN A 17 -16.40 14.42 -18.09
N PHE A 18 -17.54 14.57 -17.42
CA PHE A 18 -17.94 13.73 -16.33
C PHE A 18 -19.45 13.47 -16.36
N HIS A 19 -19.87 12.40 -15.72
CA HIS A 19 -21.27 12.11 -15.43
C HIS A 19 -21.37 11.47 -14.05
N VAL A 20 -22.54 11.64 -13.42
CA VAL A 20 -22.84 11.08 -12.11
C VAL A 20 -23.89 9.99 -12.32
N GLU A 21 -23.63 8.82 -11.76
CA GLU A 21 -24.57 7.70 -11.74
C GLU A 21 -24.98 7.36 -10.31
N ASP A 22 -26.20 6.84 -10.17
CA ASP A 22 -26.65 6.23 -8.93
C ASP A 22 -26.03 4.84 -8.75
N ILE A 23 -25.66 4.51 -7.51
CA ILE A 23 -25.24 3.17 -7.12
C ILE A 23 -26.43 2.49 -6.45
N ASP A 24 -26.85 1.34 -6.97
CA ASP A 24 -27.92 0.55 -6.36
C ASP A 24 -27.56 0.15 -4.93
N LYS A 25 -28.55 0.19 -4.04
CA LYS A 25 -28.36 -0.13 -2.61
C LYS A 25 -27.82 -1.55 -2.43
N ASP A 26 -28.30 -2.50 -3.22
CA ASP A 26 -27.90 -3.91 -3.17
C ASP A 26 -26.41 -4.10 -3.49
N VAL A 27 -25.83 -3.21 -4.31
CA VAL A 27 -24.38 -3.19 -4.55
C VAL A 27 -23.65 -2.81 -3.27
N MET A 28 -24.11 -1.83 -2.50
CA MET A 28 -23.47 -1.46 -1.23
C MET A 28 -23.69 -2.50 -0.14
N GLU A 29 -24.82 -3.20 -0.11
CA GLU A 29 -25.05 -4.27 0.87
C GLU A 29 -24.15 -5.49 0.65
N THR A 30 -23.82 -5.80 -0.61
CA THR A 30 -22.92 -6.92 -0.96
C THR A 30 -21.45 -6.55 -0.99
N SER A 31 -21.13 -5.28 -1.24
CA SER A 31 -19.74 -4.80 -1.41
C SER A 31 -19.23 -3.94 -0.25
N ILE A 32 -20.10 -3.43 0.63
CA ILE A 32 -19.81 -2.56 1.78
C ILE A 32 -19.20 -1.18 1.42
N GLY A 33 -18.59 -1.02 0.25
CA GLY A 33 -17.81 0.16 -0.12
C GLY A 33 -16.31 -0.15 -0.22
N GLY A 34 -15.50 0.91 -0.33
CA GLY A 34 -14.03 0.80 -0.35
C GLY A 34 -13.54 -0.24 -1.37
N LYS A 35 -12.73 -1.19 -0.90
CA LYS A 35 -12.24 -2.32 -1.71
C LYS A 35 -13.34 -3.11 -2.39
N GLY A 36 -14.42 -3.47 -1.69
CA GLY A 36 -15.48 -4.29 -2.28
C GLY A 36 -16.16 -3.58 -3.45
N LEU A 37 -16.52 -2.30 -3.27
CA LEU A 37 -17.10 -1.49 -4.34
C LEU A 37 -16.12 -1.31 -5.50
N ALA A 38 -14.85 -0.99 -5.21
CA ALA A 38 -13.84 -0.81 -6.24
C ALA A 38 -13.60 -2.11 -7.04
N THR A 39 -13.58 -3.26 -6.37
CA THR A 39 -13.43 -4.57 -7.03
C THR A 39 -14.59 -4.84 -7.96
N ARG A 40 -15.82 -4.58 -7.52
CA ARG A 40 -17.02 -4.75 -8.34
C ARG A 40 -16.96 -3.86 -9.59
N LEU A 41 -16.64 -2.57 -9.41
CA LEU A 41 -16.51 -1.63 -10.50
C LEU A 41 -15.40 -2.01 -11.49
N LEU A 42 -14.27 -2.54 -11.03
CA LEU A 42 -13.21 -3.05 -11.92
C LEU A 42 -13.67 -4.28 -12.71
N LEU A 43 -14.39 -5.21 -12.09
CA LEU A 43 -14.95 -6.37 -12.80
C LEU A 43 -15.96 -5.94 -13.87
N ASP A 44 -16.83 -4.97 -13.54
CA ASP A 44 -17.91 -4.51 -14.42
C ASP A 44 -17.40 -3.60 -15.55
N CYS A 45 -16.40 -2.74 -15.27
CA CYS A 45 -15.99 -1.67 -16.19
C CYS A 45 -14.67 -1.93 -16.93
N ASN A 46 -13.70 -2.67 -16.35
CA ASN A 46 -12.46 -2.97 -17.07
C ASN A 46 -12.71 -4.11 -18.06
N PRO A 47 -12.37 -3.94 -19.36
CA PRO A 47 -12.27 -5.04 -20.30
C PRO A 47 -11.31 -6.12 -19.78
N ALA A 48 -11.60 -7.38 -20.09
CA ALA A 48 -10.67 -8.47 -19.80
C ALA A 48 -9.35 -8.26 -20.57
N GLY A 49 -8.22 -8.45 -19.90
CA GLY A 49 -6.91 -8.29 -20.52
C GLY A 49 -6.51 -6.84 -20.80
N VAL A 50 -7.22 -5.85 -20.26
CA VAL A 50 -6.95 -4.42 -20.50
C VAL A 50 -5.49 -4.06 -20.24
N ASP A 51 -4.86 -3.23 -21.09
CA ASP A 51 -3.52 -2.71 -20.80
C ASP A 51 -3.55 -1.83 -19.55
N ALA A 52 -2.74 -2.15 -18.54
CA ALA A 52 -2.70 -1.45 -17.28
C ALA A 52 -2.29 0.03 -17.40
N LEU A 53 -1.57 0.42 -18.46
CA LEU A 53 -1.25 1.83 -18.74
C LEU A 53 -2.12 2.41 -19.87
N GLY A 54 -3.01 1.61 -20.47
CA GLY A 54 -3.88 2.02 -21.55
C GLY A 54 -5.03 2.94 -21.09
N PRO A 55 -5.66 3.67 -22.03
CA PRO A 55 -6.77 4.57 -21.72
C PRO A 55 -8.00 3.84 -21.16
N ASP A 56 -8.22 2.58 -21.54
CA ASP A 56 -9.38 1.78 -21.12
C ASP A 56 -9.26 1.19 -19.71
N ASN A 57 -8.07 1.19 -19.11
CA ASN A 57 -7.91 0.78 -17.73
C ASN A 57 -8.45 1.88 -16.80
N HIS A 58 -9.32 1.50 -15.89
CA HIS A 58 -9.93 2.43 -14.95
C HIS A 58 -9.09 2.60 -13.69
N LEU A 59 -9.02 3.84 -13.19
CA LEU A 59 -8.50 4.17 -11.88
C LEU A 59 -9.67 4.60 -10.97
N ILE A 60 -9.80 3.95 -9.82
CA ILE A 60 -10.88 4.19 -8.85
C ILE A 60 -10.30 4.79 -7.58
N ILE A 61 -10.95 5.82 -7.05
CA ILE A 61 -10.62 6.42 -5.75
C ILE A 61 -11.86 6.39 -4.85
N THR A 62 -11.70 5.92 -3.61
CA THR A 62 -12.80 5.86 -2.63
C THR A 62 -12.30 6.05 -1.20
N ALA A 63 -13.14 6.63 -0.33
CA ALA A 63 -12.85 6.87 1.09
C ALA A 63 -13.62 5.92 2.05
N GLY A 64 -14.49 5.05 1.52
CA GLY A 64 -15.27 4.10 2.32
C GLY A 64 -16.41 4.73 3.15
N PRO A 65 -17.27 3.89 3.75
CA PRO A 65 -18.48 4.33 4.46
C PRO A 65 -18.22 5.12 5.75
N PHE A 66 -17.03 4.98 6.34
CA PHE A 66 -16.73 5.62 7.64
C PHE A 66 -16.11 7.01 7.49
N CYS A 67 -15.75 7.39 6.26
CA CYS A 67 -15.20 8.70 5.95
C CYS A 67 -16.15 9.83 6.40
N GLY A 68 -15.61 10.91 6.96
CA GLY A 68 -16.39 12.04 7.46
C GLY A 68 -17.06 11.81 8.82
N SER A 69 -16.95 10.60 9.38
CA SER A 69 -17.33 10.33 10.77
C SER A 69 -16.23 10.79 11.74
N SER A 70 -16.52 10.72 13.04
CA SER A 70 -15.51 10.98 14.08
C SER A 70 -14.80 9.71 14.58
N LEU A 71 -15.03 8.56 13.93
CA LEU A 71 -14.40 7.29 14.27
C LEU A 71 -12.89 7.33 14.01
N TYR A 72 -12.13 6.76 14.94
CA TYR A 72 -10.68 6.73 14.80
C TYR A 72 -10.24 5.77 13.69
N GLY A 73 -9.18 6.15 12.96
CA GLY A 73 -8.66 5.36 11.86
C GLY A 73 -9.42 5.47 10.53
N SER A 74 -10.48 6.27 10.45
CA SER A 74 -11.35 6.43 9.26
C SER A 74 -10.94 7.57 8.30
N SER A 75 -9.72 8.10 8.42
CA SER A 75 -9.19 9.21 7.60
C SER A 75 -8.31 8.75 6.43
N ARG A 76 -8.61 7.57 5.87
CA ARG A 76 -7.87 6.97 4.76
C ARG A 76 -8.67 7.06 3.45
N TYR A 77 -7.98 6.90 2.33
CA TYR A 77 -8.58 6.63 1.03
C TYR A 77 -7.84 5.47 0.35
N GLY A 78 -8.52 4.78 -0.56
CA GLY A 78 -7.96 3.73 -1.41
C GLY A 78 -7.95 4.15 -2.88
N VAL A 79 -6.95 3.67 -3.61
CA VAL A 79 -6.80 3.80 -5.06
C VAL A 79 -6.68 2.41 -5.66
N PHE A 80 -7.47 2.11 -6.70
CA PHE A 80 -7.62 0.78 -7.27
C PHE A 80 -7.57 0.82 -8.80
N SER A 81 -6.96 -0.19 -9.41
CA SER A 81 -6.80 -0.32 -10.86
C SER A 81 -6.23 -1.70 -11.20
N LYS A 82 -6.19 -2.10 -12.48
CA LYS A 82 -5.19 -3.09 -12.91
C LYS A 82 -3.79 -2.52 -12.66
N SER A 83 -2.91 -3.28 -12.03
CA SER A 83 -1.56 -2.84 -11.69
C SER A 83 -0.63 -2.92 -12.90
N PRO A 84 0.11 -1.85 -13.24
CA PRO A 84 1.15 -1.93 -14.26
C PRO A 84 2.39 -2.71 -13.80
N LEU A 85 2.59 -2.91 -12.49
CA LEU A 85 3.71 -3.69 -11.96
C LEU A 85 3.47 -5.20 -12.07
N THR A 86 2.28 -5.66 -11.68
CA THR A 86 1.99 -7.09 -11.56
C THR A 86 1.14 -7.63 -12.70
N GLY A 87 0.45 -6.77 -13.44
CA GLY A 87 -0.57 -7.17 -14.41
C GLY A 87 -1.89 -7.64 -13.77
N PHE A 88 -1.99 -7.64 -12.44
CA PHE A 88 -3.15 -8.15 -11.70
C PHE A 88 -3.91 -7.03 -10.97
N TYR A 89 -4.80 -7.40 -10.06
CA TYR A 89 -5.52 -6.48 -9.19
C TYR A 89 -4.53 -5.61 -8.39
N GLY A 90 -4.70 -4.29 -8.50
CA GLY A 90 -3.91 -3.30 -7.81
C GLY A 90 -4.76 -2.51 -6.82
N GLU A 91 -4.24 -2.34 -5.61
CA GLU A 91 -4.84 -1.50 -4.59
C GLU A 91 -3.78 -0.84 -3.72
N SER A 92 -4.04 0.39 -3.30
CA SER A 92 -3.11 1.17 -2.52
C SER A 92 -3.85 2.14 -1.61
N TYR A 93 -3.39 2.35 -0.39
CA TYR A 93 -4.10 3.14 0.62
C TYR A 93 -3.19 4.21 1.20
N SER A 94 -3.75 5.40 1.39
CA SER A 94 -3.04 6.51 2.02
C SER A 94 -3.90 7.17 3.09
N GLY A 95 -3.23 7.79 4.05
CA GLY A 95 -3.86 8.56 5.13
C GLY A 95 -3.70 10.04 4.91
N GLY A 96 -3.75 10.81 5.99
CA GLY A 96 -3.59 12.25 5.95
C GLY A 96 -4.92 12.99 5.88
N SER A 97 -4.98 14.06 5.09
CA SER A 97 -6.10 14.98 5.02
C SER A 97 -7.01 14.75 3.81
N PHE A 98 -6.54 14.11 2.73
CA PHE A 98 -7.25 13.97 1.44
C PHE A 98 -8.64 13.33 1.55
N ALA A 99 -8.78 12.30 2.39
CA ALA A 99 -10.02 11.51 2.48
C ALA A 99 -11.24 12.36 2.85
N GLY A 100 -11.08 13.33 3.76
CA GLY A 100 -12.19 14.18 4.21
C GLY A 100 -12.78 15.02 3.07
N PRO A 101 -11.98 15.87 2.40
CA PRO A 101 -12.43 16.62 1.24
C PRO A 101 -12.95 15.75 0.09
N LEU A 102 -12.36 14.56 -0.15
CA LEU A 102 -12.95 13.58 -1.08
C LEU A 102 -14.36 13.18 -0.64
N GLY A 103 -14.56 12.79 0.61
CA GLY A 103 -15.88 12.44 1.14
C GLY A 103 -16.89 13.59 1.08
N ASN A 104 -16.42 14.84 1.21
CA ASN A 104 -17.27 16.03 1.14
C ASN A 104 -17.71 16.40 -0.29
N THR A 105 -17.17 15.73 -1.32
CA THR A 105 -17.68 15.88 -2.69
C THR A 105 -19.08 15.28 -2.85
N GLY A 106 -19.50 14.36 -1.99
CA GLY A 106 -20.80 13.69 -2.13
C GLY A 106 -20.78 12.43 -3.01
N PHE A 107 -19.59 11.93 -3.36
CA PHE A 107 -19.42 10.68 -4.12
C PHE A 107 -18.87 9.54 -3.24
N ASP A 108 -19.31 8.31 -3.49
CA ASP A 108 -18.78 7.10 -2.83
C ASP A 108 -17.55 6.53 -3.54
N ALA A 109 -17.46 6.77 -4.84
CA ALA A 109 -16.29 6.45 -5.65
C ALA A 109 -16.15 7.45 -6.81
N VAL A 110 -14.91 7.68 -7.21
CA VAL A 110 -14.53 8.39 -8.43
C VAL A 110 -13.87 7.38 -9.36
N LEU A 111 -14.41 7.18 -10.55
CA LEU A 111 -13.94 6.27 -11.59
C LEU A 111 -13.40 7.08 -12.77
N ILE A 112 -12.11 6.93 -13.09
CA ILE A 112 -11.43 7.69 -14.13
C ILE A 112 -10.98 6.76 -15.25
N LYS A 113 -11.38 7.08 -16.49
CA LYS A 113 -10.92 6.42 -17.72
C LYS A 113 -10.39 7.42 -18.74
N GLY A 114 -9.88 6.91 -19.86
CA GLY A 114 -9.30 7.73 -20.92
C GLY A 114 -7.94 8.29 -20.54
N ALA A 115 -7.40 9.13 -21.41
CA ALA A 115 -6.15 9.86 -21.20
C ALA A 115 -6.25 11.25 -21.85
N ALA A 116 -5.84 12.28 -21.14
CA ALA A 116 -5.85 13.63 -21.69
C ALA A 116 -4.80 13.77 -22.81
N GLU A 117 -5.06 14.67 -23.76
CA GLU A 117 -4.11 14.98 -24.83
C GLU A 117 -2.85 15.69 -24.31
N ASN A 118 -3.04 16.62 -23.36
CA ASN A 118 -1.99 17.39 -22.70
C ASN A 118 -2.06 17.14 -21.18
N PRO A 119 -0.94 17.31 -20.43
CA PRO A 119 -0.95 17.25 -18.97
C PRO A 119 -2.04 18.12 -18.33
N VAL A 120 -2.85 17.53 -17.45
CA VAL A 120 -3.90 18.22 -16.70
C VAL A 120 -3.82 17.93 -15.21
N TRP A 121 -4.48 18.74 -14.39
CA TRP A 121 -4.91 18.36 -13.04
C TRP A 121 -6.42 18.55 -12.94
N ILE A 122 -7.06 17.74 -12.09
CA ILE A 122 -8.53 17.68 -12.01
C ILE A 122 -8.99 18.27 -10.69
N GLU A 123 -9.92 19.21 -10.75
CA GLU A 123 -10.63 19.73 -9.59
C GLU A 123 -12.01 19.10 -9.50
N ILE A 124 -12.35 18.51 -8.35
CA ILE A 124 -13.62 17.84 -8.10
C ILE A 124 -14.35 18.57 -6.96
N SER A 125 -15.56 19.03 -7.25
CA SER A 125 -16.52 19.55 -6.28
C SER A 125 -17.83 18.74 -6.35
N PRO A 126 -18.80 18.99 -5.46
CA PRO A 126 -20.06 18.25 -5.52
C PRO A 126 -20.86 18.43 -6.81
N ASP A 127 -20.73 19.58 -7.46
CA ASP A 127 -21.56 19.95 -8.60
C ASP A 127 -20.77 19.98 -9.92
N ASN A 128 -19.43 19.89 -9.88
CA ASN A 128 -18.60 20.06 -11.07
C ASN A 128 -17.26 19.31 -11.03
N VAL A 129 -16.74 19.00 -12.22
CA VAL A 129 -15.37 18.54 -12.44
C VAL A 129 -14.70 19.48 -13.45
N ILE A 130 -13.59 20.09 -13.07
CA ILE A 130 -12.84 21.03 -13.91
C ILE A 130 -11.48 20.44 -14.26
N PHE A 131 -11.12 20.49 -15.55
CA PHE A 131 -9.82 20.08 -16.06
C PHE A 131 -8.95 21.31 -16.28
N HIS A 132 -7.88 21.41 -15.51
CA HIS A 132 -6.93 22.52 -15.57
C HIS A 132 -5.64 22.10 -16.28
N ASP A 133 -4.98 23.04 -16.95
CA ASP A 133 -3.65 22.78 -17.54
C ASP A 133 -2.61 22.50 -16.44
N ALA A 134 -1.76 21.49 -16.64
CA ALA A 134 -0.69 21.14 -15.72
C ALA A 134 0.71 21.24 -16.35
N LYS A 135 0.87 21.88 -17.53
CA LYS A 135 2.17 21.94 -18.22
C LYS A 135 3.26 22.57 -17.36
N ARG A 136 2.92 23.58 -16.55
CA ARG A 136 3.87 24.28 -15.66
C ARG A 136 4.43 23.40 -14.54
N ILE A 137 3.67 22.38 -14.14
CA ILE A 137 4.02 21.47 -13.03
C ILE A 137 4.33 20.04 -13.48
N TRP A 138 4.21 19.74 -14.76
CA TRP A 138 4.74 18.51 -15.34
C TRP A 138 6.28 18.55 -15.28
N GLY A 139 6.90 17.47 -14.79
CA GLY A 139 8.34 17.38 -14.51
C GLY A 139 8.73 17.89 -13.12
N ARG A 140 7.83 18.56 -12.39
CA ARG A 140 8.08 19.01 -11.01
C ARG A 140 7.96 17.87 -10.03
N ASP A 141 8.68 17.99 -8.91
CA ASP A 141 8.59 17.01 -7.84
C ASP A 141 7.23 17.03 -7.13
N THR A 142 6.95 16.03 -6.32
CA THR A 142 5.65 15.90 -5.64
C THR A 142 5.37 17.06 -4.68
N PHE A 143 6.40 17.60 -4.02
CA PHE A 143 6.26 18.70 -3.08
C PHE A 143 5.91 20.00 -3.82
N GLU A 144 6.65 20.32 -4.88
CA GLU A 144 6.40 21.48 -5.72
C GLU A 144 5.03 21.42 -6.40
N ALA A 145 4.62 20.25 -6.87
CA ALA A 145 3.31 20.03 -7.48
C ALA A 145 2.18 20.25 -6.47
N GLU A 146 2.28 19.69 -5.26
CA GLU A 146 1.28 19.87 -4.22
C GLU A 146 1.20 21.34 -3.76
N ASP A 147 2.34 22.01 -3.58
CA ASP A 147 2.40 23.42 -3.21
C ASP A 147 1.78 24.32 -4.29
N TYR A 148 1.95 23.98 -5.57
CA TYR A 148 1.30 24.67 -6.67
C TYR A 148 -0.21 24.49 -6.63
N LEU A 149 -0.71 23.24 -6.56
CA LEU A 149 -2.17 22.98 -6.53
C LEU A 149 -2.84 23.63 -5.32
N LYS A 150 -2.16 23.69 -4.18
CA LYS A 150 -2.64 24.38 -2.98
C LYS A 150 -2.79 25.88 -3.19
N LYS A 151 -1.86 26.52 -3.93
CA LYS A 151 -1.93 27.95 -4.28
C LYS A 151 -3.03 28.25 -5.28
N GLU A 152 -3.25 27.36 -6.26
CA GLU A 152 -4.32 27.49 -7.26
C GLU A 152 -5.73 27.22 -6.69
N SER A 153 -5.82 26.64 -5.49
CA SER A 153 -7.08 26.30 -4.81
C SER A 153 -7.26 27.02 -3.46
N PRO A 154 -7.12 28.37 -3.38
CA PRO A 154 -7.17 29.09 -2.11
C PRO A 154 -8.59 29.06 -1.50
N GLY A 155 -8.68 29.06 -0.17
CA GLY A 155 -9.94 29.18 0.58
C GLY A 155 -10.81 27.91 0.67
N LYS A 156 -10.46 26.82 -0.02
CA LYS A 156 -11.31 25.62 -0.15
C LYS A 156 -10.98 24.47 0.81
N SER A 157 -10.01 24.64 1.71
CA SER A 157 -9.42 23.54 2.52
C SER A 157 -9.28 22.22 1.73
N PRO A 158 -8.66 22.25 0.53
CA PRO A 158 -8.73 21.15 -0.41
C PRO A 158 -7.96 19.93 0.09
N GLY A 159 -8.44 18.75 -0.30
CA GLY A 159 -7.65 17.52 -0.30
C GLY A 159 -6.90 17.46 -1.62
N ILE A 160 -5.58 17.32 -1.58
CA ILE A 160 -4.74 17.28 -2.79
C ILE A 160 -4.00 15.96 -2.85
N MET A 161 -3.98 15.33 -4.03
CA MET A 161 -3.06 14.25 -4.35
C MET A 161 -2.31 14.57 -5.64
N VAL A 162 -1.07 14.13 -5.74
CA VAL A 162 -0.18 14.40 -6.90
C VAL A 162 0.69 13.20 -7.23
N ILE A 163 1.16 13.15 -8.47
CA ILE A 163 2.27 12.29 -8.89
C ILE A 163 3.54 13.10 -9.06
N GLY A 164 4.68 12.43 -8.89
CA GLY A 164 6.00 12.98 -9.21
C GLY A 164 6.46 12.56 -10.61
N PRO A 165 7.71 12.89 -10.97
CA PRO A 165 8.32 12.50 -12.25
C PRO A 165 8.29 11.00 -12.51
N ALA A 166 8.30 10.15 -11.47
CA ALA A 166 8.19 8.70 -11.65
C ALA A 166 6.84 8.28 -12.25
N GLY A 167 5.74 8.93 -11.83
CA GLY A 167 4.41 8.69 -12.39
C GLY A 167 4.31 9.19 -13.82
N GLU A 168 4.83 10.39 -14.08
CA GLU A 168 4.87 10.99 -15.43
C GLU A 168 5.65 10.15 -16.43
N ASN A 169 6.75 9.54 -15.99
CA ASN A 169 7.58 8.64 -16.78
C ASN A 169 7.15 7.17 -16.69
N LEU A 170 5.97 6.88 -16.15
CA LEU A 170 5.38 5.53 -16.14
C LEU A 170 6.28 4.46 -15.49
N VAL A 171 7.01 4.79 -14.43
CA VAL A 171 7.75 3.79 -13.64
C VAL A 171 6.74 2.84 -12.99
N ARG A 172 6.90 1.53 -13.15
CA ARG A 172 5.85 0.54 -12.78
C ARG A 172 5.47 0.54 -11.30
N PHE A 173 6.34 1.07 -10.45
CA PHE A 173 6.15 1.23 -9.00
C PHE A 173 6.11 2.71 -8.58
N ALA A 174 5.66 3.60 -9.47
CA ALA A 174 5.35 4.99 -9.15
C ALA A 174 4.13 5.09 -8.22
N VAL A 175 4.15 6.10 -7.36
CA VAL A 175 3.19 6.29 -6.27
C VAL A 175 2.38 7.57 -6.44
N ILE A 176 1.29 7.66 -5.70
CA ILE A 176 0.54 8.89 -5.51
C ILE A 176 0.86 9.44 -4.10
N LYS A 177 1.14 10.74 -4.02
CA LYS A 177 1.46 11.45 -2.77
C LYS A 177 0.34 12.40 -2.37
N ASN A 178 0.18 12.59 -1.07
CA ASN A 178 -0.64 13.65 -0.49
C ASN A 178 -0.03 14.12 0.84
N ASP A 179 -0.35 15.32 1.29
CA ASP A 179 0.20 15.92 2.52
C ASP A 179 1.73 15.83 2.57
N ARG A 180 2.37 16.02 1.42
CA ARG A 180 3.82 15.92 1.17
C ARG A 180 4.39 14.50 1.33
N TYR A 181 4.06 13.81 2.42
CA TYR A 181 4.71 12.57 2.84
C TYR A 181 3.80 11.34 2.84
N ARG A 182 2.48 11.51 2.86
CA ARG A 182 1.56 10.36 2.79
C ARG A 182 1.58 9.76 1.39
N VAL A 183 1.37 8.45 1.32
CA VAL A 183 1.65 7.70 0.10
C VAL A 183 0.62 6.59 -0.11
N ALA A 184 0.05 6.54 -1.31
CA ALA A 184 -0.55 5.34 -1.86
C ALA A 184 0.56 4.60 -2.63
N GLY A 185 1.31 3.77 -1.90
CA GLY A 185 2.69 3.43 -2.26
C GLY A 185 2.97 2.25 -3.17
N ARG A 186 2.08 1.27 -3.34
CA ARG A 186 2.44 0.06 -4.12
C ARG A 186 1.52 -0.16 -5.30
N THR A 187 1.87 -1.10 -6.16
CA THR A 187 1.12 -1.52 -7.36
C THR A 187 1.08 -0.51 -8.51
N GLY A 188 1.85 0.59 -8.45
CA GLY A 188 2.05 1.48 -9.61
C GLY A 188 0.92 2.46 -9.89
N MET A 189 0.10 2.80 -8.89
CA MET A 189 -1.04 3.71 -9.08
C MET A 189 -0.62 5.10 -9.59
N GLY A 190 0.61 5.55 -9.28
CA GLY A 190 1.15 6.80 -9.83
C GLY A 190 1.41 6.73 -11.33
N ALA A 191 1.83 5.56 -11.85
CA ALA A 191 2.02 5.37 -13.29
C ALA A 191 0.68 5.27 -14.03
N VAL A 192 -0.34 4.66 -13.42
CA VAL A 192 -1.70 4.66 -13.99
C VAL A 192 -2.25 6.09 -14.10
N LEU A 193 -2.09 6.91 -13.06
CA LEU A 193 -2.54 8.32 -13.13
C LEU A 193 -1.72 9.12 -14.15
N GLY A 194 -0.41 8.86 -14.23
CA GLY A 194 0.50 9.47 -15.20
C GLY A 194 0.20 9.08 -16.66
N SER A 195 -0.21 7.83 -16.93
CA SER A 195 -0.56 7.40 -18.29
C SER A 195 -1.81 8.08 -18.82
N LYS A 196 -2.69 8.53 -17.91
CA LYS A 196 -3.84 9.39 -18.22
C LYS A 196 -3.48 10.86 -18.40
N LYS A 197 -2.20 11.22 -18.26
CA LYS A 197 -1.64 12.58 -18.23
C LYS A 197 -2.27 13.47 -17.15
N ILE A 198 -2.58 12.89 -15.99
CA ILE A 198 -3.13 13.62 -14.84
C ILE A 198 -2.02 13.81 -13.81
N LYS A 199 -1.62 15.06 -13.55
CA LYS A 199 -0.58 15.42 -12.58
C LYS A 199 -1.06 15.32 -11.13
N GLY A 200 -2.35 15.58 -10.90
CA GLY A 200 -2.94 15.58 -9.57
C GLY A 200 -4.45 15.77 -9.58
N ILE A 201 -5.05 15.51 -8.44
CA ILE A 201 -6.49 15.66 -8.19
C ILE A 201 -6.66 16.49 -6.93
N VAL A 202 -7.53 17.49 -7.02
CA VAL A 202 -7.94 18.38 -5.93
C VAL A 202 -9.41 18.13 -5.64
N CYS A 203 -9.74 17.72 -4.42
CA CYS A 203 -11.11 17.55 -3.97
C CYS A 203 -11.47 18.60 -2.93
N HIS A 204 -12.66 19.16 -3.03
CA HIS A 204 -13.26 20.01 -1.99
C HIS A 204 -14.78 19.93 -2.06
N GLY A 205 -15.45 20.36 -1.00
CA GLY A 205 -16.90 20.33 -0.91
C GLY A 205 -17.41 20.43 0.52
N ASP A 206 -18.72 20.40 0.65
CA ASP A 206 -19.46 20.60 1.90
C ASP A 206 -20.51 19.52 2.19
N LYS A 207 -20.62 18.50 1.33
CA LYS A 207 -21.59 17.41 1.53
C LYS A 207 -21.23 16.62 2.78
N LYS A 208 -22.26 16.22 3.53
CA LYS A 208 -22.10 15.45 4.77
C LYS A 208 -22.88 14.15 4.66
N ARG A 209 -22.22 13.04 4.98
CA ARG A 209 -22.88 11.74 5.11
C ARG A 209 -23.82 11.77 6.31
N ILE A 210 -25.00 11.18 6.13
CA ILE A 210 -25.93 10.95 7.22
C ILE A 210 -25.58 9.60 7.84
N PHE A 211 -25.11 9.60 9.09
CA PHE A 211 -24.82 8.38 9.83
C PHE A 211 -26.04 7.89 10.60
N HIS A 212 -26.15 6.58 10.81
CA HIS A 212 -27.29 5.97 11.48
C HIS A 212 -27.43 6.41 12.95
N ASP A 213 -26.34 6.41 13.72
CA ASP A 213 -26.32 6.82 15.13
C ASP A 213 -25.13 7.75 15.44
N PRO A 214 -25.21 9.05 15.09
CA PRO A 214 -24.14 10.03 15.35
C PRO A 214 -23.78 10.18 16.83
N ASP A 215 -24.76 10.08 17.73
CA ASP A 215 -24.55 10.18 19.18
C ASP A 215 -23.86 8.94 19.73
N GLY A 216 -24.22 7.76 19.23
CA GLY A 216 -23.53 6.50 19.49
C GLY A 216 -22.08 6.54 19.05
N ILE A 217 -21.78 7.09 17.85
CA ILE A 217 -20.40 7.31 17.38
C ILE A 217 -19.63 8.22 18.35
N LYS A 218 -20.22 9.34 18.79
CA LYS A 218 -19.57 10.27 19.73
C LYS A 218 -19.29 9.60 21.09
N LYS A 219 -20.26 8.85 21.62
CA LYS A 219 -20.10 8.07 22.86
C LYS A 219 -19.02 7.00 22.71
N TYR A 220 -18.99 6.30 21.58
CA TYR A 220 -17.99 5.29 21.26
C TYR A 220 -16.58 5.88 21.25
N LYS A 221 -16.38 6.98 20.51
CA LYS A 221 -15.10 7.70 20.42
C LYS A 221 -14.57 8.06 21.82
N LYS A 222 -15.42 8.62 22.69
CA LYS A 222 -15.04 9.00 24.05
C LYS A 222 -14.62 7.80 24.89
N LYS A 223 -15.37 6.69 24.82
CA LYS A 223 -15.05 5.44 25.53
C LYS A 223 -13.73 4.83 25.05
N MET A 224 -13.52 4.78 23.73
CA MET A 224 -12.29 4.26 23.14
C MET A 224 -11.06 5.05 23.58
N LEU A 225 -11.12 6.39 23.55
CA LEU A 225 -10.01 7.23 23.98
C LEU A 225 -9.70 7.07 25.47
N ALA A 226 -10.73 6.97 26.32
CA ALA A 226 -10.56 6.72 27.75
C ALA A 226 -9.89 5.36 28.02
N ARG A 227 -10.31 4.31 27.29
CA ARG A 227 -9.75 2.95 27.41
C ARG A 227 -8.28 2.87 26.97
N LEU A 228 -7.90 3.63 25.94
CA LEU A 228 -6.60 3.51 25.28
C LEU A 228 -5.59 4.59 25.68
N LYS A 229 -5.89 5.41 26.68
CA LYS A 229 -5.03 6.50 27.13
C LYS A 229 -3.64 6.00 27.55
N ASP A 230 -3.60 4.90 28.30
CA ASP A 230 -2.40 4.30 28.89
C ASP A 230 -2.03 2.95 28.23
N ASP A 231 -2.57 2.68 27.04
CA ASP A 231 -2.29 1.45 26.30
C ASP A 231 -0.84 1.41 25.80
N LYS A 232 -0.15 0.28 26.08
CA LYS A 232 1.28 0.11 25.76
C LYS A 232 1.56 0.11 24.26
N VAL A 233 0.68 -0.46 23.45
CA VAL A 233 0.83 -0.53 21.99
C VAL A 233 0.65 0.86 21.39
N VAL A 234 -0.35 1.60 21.88
CA VAL A 234 -0.56 3.01 21.51
C VAL A 234 0.65 3.86 21.86
N HIS A 235 1.21 3.69 23.06
CA HIS A 235 2.42 4.40 23.49
C HIS A 235 3.61 4.05 22.60
N ALA A 236 3.84 2.77 22.31
CA ALA A 236 4.95 2.31 21.46
C ALA A 236 4.87 2.88 20.03
N TYR A 237 3.70 2.84 19.39
CA TYR A 237 3.53 3.47 18.08
C TYR A 237 3.75 4.99 18.14
N ARG A 238 3.31 5.66 19.20
CA ARG A 238 3.49 7.10 19.36
C ARG A 238 4.96 7.47 19.54
N THR A 239 5.71 6.75 20.36
CA THR A 239 7.10 7.11 20.70
C THR A 239 8.11 6.55 19.71
N MET A 240 8.02 5.27 19.37
CA MET A 240 8.99 4.57 18.50
C MET A 240 8.55 4.51 17.04
N GLY A 241 7.25 4.55 16.76
CA GLY A 241 6.73 4.36 15.40
C GLY A 241 6.95 2.94 14.88
N THR A 242 6.78 2.74 13.57
CA THR A 242 7.09 1.44 12.96
C THR A 242 8.58 1.03 13.02
N PRO A 243 9.59 1.93 13.09
CA PRO A 243 11.00 1.55 13.18
C PRO A 243 11.37 0.59 14.34
N MET A 244 10.52 0.44 15.36
CA MET A 244 10.68 -0.60 16.38
C MET A 244 10.74 -2.03 15.79
N MET A 245 10.15 -2.23 14.61
CA MET A 245 10.13 -3.51 13.92
C MET A 245 11.52 -3.96 13.44
N VAL A 246 12.49 -3.03 13.31
CA VAL A 246 13.89 -3.38 13.01
C VAL A 246 14.44 -4.32 14.09
N ASP A 247 14.30 -3.95 15.36
CA ASP A 247 14.80 -4.77 16.46
C ASP A 247 14.02 -6.09 16.58
N ILE A 248 12.69 -6.03 16.46
CA ILE A 248 11.83 -7.22 16.59
C ILE A 248 12.20 -8.27 15.53
N LEU A 249 12.27 -7.86 14.26
CA LEU A 249 12.56 -8.80 13.18
C LEU A 249 14.01 -9.26 13.19
N ASN A 250 14.94 -8.35 13.47
CA ASN A 250 16.34 -8.73 13.52
C ASN A 250 16.61 -9.71 14.65
N ASN A 251 15.93 -9.57 15.80
CA ASN A 251 16.02 -10.52 16.91
C ASN A 251 15.39 -11.88 16.56
N ALA A 252 14.28 -11.87 15.82
CA ALA A 252 13.65 -13.08 15.29
C ALA A 252 14.46 -13.76 14.17
N GLY A 253 15.48 -13.11 13.60
CA GLY A 253 16.21 -13.61 12.44
C GLY A 253 15.43 -13.46 11.13
N ALA A 254 14.38 -12.64 11.12
CA ALA A 254 13.46 -12.45 10.00
C ALA A 254 13.59 -11.06 9.33
N PHE A 255 14.71 -10.35 9.54
CA PHE A 255 15.00 -9.05 8.94
C PHE A 255 15.86 -9.25 7.67
N PRO A 256 15.30 -9.10 6.45
CA PRO A 256 16.05 -9.37 5.23
C PRO A 256 17.23 -8.42 5.07
N THR A 257 18.41 -9.01 4.87
CA THR A 257 19.68 -8.29 4.78
C THR A 257 20.48 -8.78 3.56
N GLU A 258 21.19 -7.85 2.91
CA GLU A 258 22.09 -8.11 1.79
C GLU A 258 21.40 -8.90 0.67
N TYR A 259 20.44 -8.24 0.01
CA TYR A 259 19.55 -8.83 -0.99
C TYR A 259 19.08 -10.25 -0.63
N TRP A 260 18.41 -10.37 0.52
CA TRP A 260 17.80 -11.60 1.02
C TRP A 260 18.78 -12.76 1.32
N LYS A 261 20.09 -12.51 1.39
CA LYS A 261 21.07 -13.56 1.76
C LYS A 261 21.05 -13.88 3.26
N ARG A 262 20.72 -12.90 4.10
CA ARG A 262 20.75 -13.01 5.57
C ARG A 262 19.44 -12.53 6.19
N GLY A 263 19.14 -13.03 7.39
CA GLY A 263 17.96 -12.67 8.18
C GLY A 263 18.25 -11.72 9.36
N ARG A 264 19.50 -11.28 9.47
CA ARG A 264 20.00 -10.35 10.49
C ARG A 264 20.96 -9.36 9.86
N PHE A 265 21.02 -8.15 10.40
CA PHE A 265 21.97 -7.12 10.08
C PHE A 265 22.75 -6.77 11.34
N GLU A 266 24.08 -6.95 11.31
CA GLU A 266 24.92 -6.75 12.49
C GLU A 266 24.85 -5.30 13.00
N LYS A 267 24.62 -4.34 12.09
CA LYS A 267 24.56 -2.92 12.41
C LYS A 267 23.14 -2.41 12.68
N LYS A 268 22.17 -3.26 13.05
CA LYS A 268 20.76 -2.84 13.30
C LYS A 268 20.62 -1.62 14.22
N ASP A 269 21.50 -1.49 15.22
CA ASP A 269 21.45 -0.43 16.23
C ASP A 269 21.76 0.97 15.67
N SER A 270 22.28 1.03 14.45
CA SER A 270 22.54 2.27 13.71
C SER A 270 21.34 2.76 12.90
N ILE A 271 20.31 1.91 12.72
CA ILE A 271 19.16 2.17 11.85
C ILE A 271 17.79 1.93 12.51
N ASN A 272 17.75 1.49 13.78
CA ASN A 272 16.50 1.22 14.50
C ASN A 272 15.83 2.50 15.08
N ALA A 273 14.74 2.32 15.83
CA ALA A 273 14.02 3.41 16.48
C ALA A 273 14.89 4.24 17.45
N ALA A 274 15.85 3.61 18.14
CA ALA A 274 16.77 4.31 19.04
C ALA A 274 17.76 5.19 18.26
N ALA A 275 18.28 4.71 17.13
CA ALA A 275 19.09 5.52 16.23
C ALA A 275 18.31 6.72 15.68
N MET A 276 17.07 6.50 15.24
CA MET A 276 16.17 7.56 14.80
C MET A 276 15.96 8.61 15.90
N ALA A 277 15.67 8.20 17.13
CA ALA A 277 15.48 9.10 18.27
C ALA A 277 16.71 9.98 18.53
N LYS A 278 17.92 9.40 18.44
CA LYS A 278 19.19 10.09 18.68
C LYS A 278 19.58 11.02 17.53
N ARG A 279 19.38 10.60 16.27
CA ARG A 279 19.99 11.22 15.08
C ARG A 279 19.00 12.08 14.27
N LEU A 280 17.69 11.86 14.39
CA LEU A 280 16.66 12.46 13.53
C LEU A 280 15.57 13.31 14.24
N LYS A 281 15.71 13.58 15.56
CA LYS A 281 14.77 14.41 16.35
C LYS A 281 13.27 14.15 16.02
N PRO A 282 12.78 12.92 16.16
CA PRO A 282 11.44 12.56 15.72
C PRO A 282 10.36 13.21 16.60
N VAL A 283 9.35 13.79 15.95
CA VAL A 283 8.13 14.31 16.57
C VAL A 283 6.93 13.51 16.07
N PRO A 284 6.08 12.96 16.96
CA PRO A 284 4.88 12.24 16.55
C PRO A 284 3.97 13.10 15.68
N HIS A 285 3.59 12.57 14.51
CA HIS A 285 2.68 13.21 13.56
C HIS A 285 1.50 12.28 13.26
N ALA A 286 0.28 12.78 13.50
CA ALA A 286 -0.94 12.01 13.33
C ALA A 286 -1.58 12.26 11.96
N CYS A 287 -2.20 11.21 11.40
CA CYS A 287 -3.25 11.43 10.40
C CYS A 287 -4.42 12.20 11.04
N ARG A 288 -5.27 12.80 10.21
CA ARG A 288 -6.43 13.57 10.67
C ARG A 288 -7.26 12.76 11.69
N ASP A 289 -7.58 13.42 12.80
CA ASP A 289 -8.37 12.90 13.92
C ASP A 289 -7.80 11.65 14.63
N CYS A 290 -6.55 11.25 14.37
CA CYS A 290 -5.98 10.02 14.91
C CYS A 290 -5.23 10.24 16.23
N PHE A 291 -5.53 9.45 17.27
CA PHE A 291 -4.79 9.50 18.54
C PHE A 291 -3.46 8.73 18.53
N LEU A 292 -3.23 7.80 17.58
CA LEU A 292 -2.02 6.96 17.58
C LEU A 292 -0.75 7.78 17.38
N GLY A 293 -0.75 8.76 16.45
CA GLY A 293 0.45 9.55 16.14
C GLY A 293 1.64 8.71 15.68
N CYS A 294 1.37 7.66 14.88
CA CYS A 294 2.39 6.69 14.46
C CYS A 294 3.46 7.31 13.56
N GLY A 295 3.09 8.29 12.72
CA GLY A 295 4.02 8.97 11.84
C GLY A 295 5.04 9.77 12.62
N LYS A 296 6.20 10.02 12.03
CA LYS A 296 7.31 10.72 12.69
C LYS A 296 7.82 11.82 11.79
N TYR A 297 7.48 13.06 12.10
CA TYR A 297 8.17 14.18 11.48
C TYR A 297 9.61 14.20 12.02
N THR A 298 10.59 14.18 11.14
CA THR A 298 12.00 14.09 11.50
C THR A 298 12.79 15.23 10.87
N GLU A 299 13.87 15.58 11.56
CA GLU A 299 14.89 16.50 11.09
C GLU A 299 16.26 15.88 11.36
N VAL A 300 17.04 15.66 10.30
CA VAL A 300 18.39 15.12 10.41
C VAL A 300 19.27 16.08 11.22
N GLN A 301 19.86 15.60 12.32
CA GLN A 301 20.62 16.45 13.27
C GLN A 301 22.12 16.54 12.98
N GLN A 302 22.67 15.59 12.21
CA GLN A 302 24.11 15.44 11.98
C GLN A 302 24.38 14.81 10.60
N GLY A 303 25.66 14.65 10.24
CA GLY A 303 26.06 14.14 8.93
C GLY A 303 25.82 15.15 7.80
N ARG A 304 26.06 14.71 6.56
CA ARG A 304 26.00 15.58 5.36
C ARG A 304 24.59 16.07 5.00
N HIS A 305 23.55 15.43 5.53
CA HIS A 305 22.14 15.79 5.31
C HIS A 305 21.54 16.60 6.46
N LYS A 306 22.36 17.18 7.35
CA LYS A 306 21.88 17.98 8.49
C LYS A 306 20.88 19.05 8.05
N GLY A 307 19.73 19.10 8.72
CA GLY A 307 18.63 20.02 8.42
C GLY A 307 17.59 19.47 7.45
N LEU A 308 17.81 18.29 6.84
CA LEU A 308 16.83 17.62 6.00
C LEU A 308 15.58 17.24 6.81
N LYS A 309 14.40 17.61 6.29
CA LYS A 309 13.10 17.40 6.93
C LYS A 309 12.23 16.45 6.12
N LEU A 310 11.61 15.49 6.80
CA LEU A 310 10.72 14.49 6.21
C LEU A 310 9.70 13.95 7.24
N GLU A 311 8.75 13.14 6.79
CA GLU A 311 8.06 12.19 7.67
C GLU A 311 8.62 10.78 7.43
N GLY A 312 8.92 10.05 8.49
CA GLY A 312 9.61 8.76 8.46
C GLY A 312 11.11 8.87 8.80
N PRO A 313 11.95 7.92 8.37
CA PRO A 313 11.57 6.77 7.56
C PRO A 313 10.70 5.78 8.35
N GLU A 314 9.74 5.16 7.66
CA GLU A 314 8.98 4.01 8.19
C GLU A 314 9.86 2.75 8.14
N TYR A 315 9.49 1.72 8.91
CA TYR A 315 10.19 0.43 8.97
C TYR A 315 10.50 -0.15 7.59
N GLU A 316 9.54 -0.14 6.69
CA GLU A 316 9.71 -0.72 5.36
C GLU A 316 10.78 0.00 4.54
N THR A 317 10.90 1.32 4.70
CA THR A 317 11.98 2.09 4.06
C THR A 317 13.34 1.75 4.69
N ILE A 318 13.38 1.54 6.01
CA ILE A 318 14.60 1.15 6.72
C ILE A 318 15.05 -0.26 6.32
N TYR A 319 14.14 -1.21 6.19
CA TYR A 319 14.50 -2.55 5.70
C TYR A 319 15.01 -2.48 4.24
N ALA A 320 14.31 -1.76 3.37
CA ALA A 320 14.59 -1.77 1.95
C ALA A 320 15.95 -1.12 1.61
N PHE A 321 16.30 -0.02 2.26
CA PHE A 321 17.60 0.64 2.04
C PHE A 321 18.66 0.23 3.06
N GLY A 322 18.29 0.05 4.32
CA GLY A 322 19.23 -0.35 5.36
C GLY A 322 19.58 -1.83 5.29
N GLY A 323 18.59 -2.71 5.44
CA GLY A 323 18.78 -4.16 5.40
C GLY A 323 19.28 -4.65 4.04
N LEU A 324 18.47 -4.48 2.98
CA LEU A 324 18.79 -5.07 1.68
C LEU A 324 20.03 -4.45 1.01
N CYS A 325 20.20 -3.13 1.09
CA CYS A 325 21.34 -2.44 0.49
C CYS A 325 22.52 -2.29 1.48
N MET A 326 22.41 -2.79 2.71
CA MET A 326 23.40 -2.71 3.78
C MET A 326 23.84 -1.29 4.17
N ILE A 327 22.97 -0.29 4.02
CA ILE A 327 23.25 1.09 4.47
C ILE A 327 23.07 1.16 5.99
N ASP A 328 24.11 1.56 6.71
CA ASP A 328 24.19 1.52 8.17
C ASP A 328 24.10 2.91 8.83
N GLU A 329 23.53 3.87 8.12
CA GLU A 329 23.31 5.22 8.64
C GLU A 329 21.87 5.66 8.43
N ILE A 330 21.14 5.90 9.53
CA ILE A 330 19.73 6.28 9.49
C ILE A 330 19.49 7.63 8.77
N GLU A 331 20.47 8.54 8.77
CA GLU A 331 20.44 9.80 8.03
C GLU A 331 20.49 9.60 6.52
N GLU A 332 21.29 8.64 6.05
CA GLU A 332 21.37 8.29 4.64
C GLU A 332 20.08 7.61 4.17
N ILE A 333 19.51 6.72 4.99
CA ILE A 333 18.19 6.14 4.75
C ILE A 333 17.11 7.22 4.73
N ALA A 334 17.16 8.21 5.62
CA ALA A 334 16.24 9.33 5.63
C ALA A 334 16.37 10.19 4.36
N TYR A 335 17.58 10.40 3.86
CA TYR A 335 17.81 11.05 2.58
C TYR A 335 17.18 10.28 1.40
N LEU A 336 17.37 8.96 1.35
CA LEU A 336 16.75 8.09 0.33
C LEU A 336 15.22 8.08 0.43
N ASN A 337 14.65 8.08 1.63
CA ASN A 337 13.20 8.26 1.83
C ASN A 337 12.74 9.59 1.22
N ARG A 338 13.41 10.70 1.56
CA ARG A 338 13.05 12.05 1.11
C ARG A 338 13.20 12.22 -0.40
N LEU A 339 14.13 11.50 -1.01
CA LEU A 339 14.29 11.41 -2.47
C LEU A 339 13.13 10.64 -3.11
N CYS A 340 12.77 9.48 -2.58
CA CYS A 340 11.65 8.67 -3.10
C CYS A 340 10.33 9.44 -3.01
N ASP A 341 10.11 10.15 -1.91
CA ASP A 341 8.93 11.01 -1.73
C ASP A 341 8.87 12.11 -2.80
N SER A 342 9.99 12.80 -3.05
CA SER A 342 10.10 13.88 -4.05
C SER A 342 9.82 13.36 -5.46
N LEU A 343 10.45 12.25 -5.84
CA LEU A 343 10.33 11.68 -7.17
C LEU A 343 9.01 10.93 -7.40
N GLY A 344 8.33 10.52 -6.32
CA GLY A 344 7.06 9.80 -6.38
C GLY A 344 7.24 8.31 -6.68
N VAL A 345 8.15 7.61 -6.00
CA VAL A 345 8.45 6.20 -6.21
C VAL A 345 8.37 5.38 -4.91
N ASP A 346 7.97 4.10 -5.00
CA ASP A 346 7.83 3.19 -3.85
C ASP A 346 9.19 2.89 -3.22
N THR A 347 9.34 3.12 -1.91
CA THR A 347 10.61 2.84 -1.21
C THR A 347 10.92 1.34 -1.14
N ILE A 348 9.89 0.49 -1.01
CA ILE A 348 10.09 -0.98 -0.92
C ILE A 348 10.65 -1.51 -2.24
N SER A 349 9.97 -1.19 -3.34
CA SER A 349 10.37 -1.64 -4.67
C SER A 349 11.71 -1.01 -5.08
N SER A 350 11.94 0.28 -4.76
CA SER A 350 13.22 0.97 -5.04
C SER A 350 14.39 0.32 -4.31
N GLY A 351 14.26 0.00 -3.03
CA GLY A 351 15.34 -0.64 -2.26
C GLY A 351 15.61 -2.08 -2.72
N ASN A 352 14.57 -2.85 -3.04
CA ASN A 352 14.75 -4.20 -3.60
C ASN A 352 15.46 -4.16 -4.97
N LEU A 353 15.04 -3.28 -5.87
CA LEU A 353 15.67 -3.13 -7.19
C LEU A 353 17.09 -2.58 -7.08
N ALA A 354 17.38 -1.71 -6.12
CA ALA A 354 18.73 -1.23 -5.87
C ALA A 354 19.65 -2.35 -5.37
N ALA A 355 19.19 -3.15 -4.41
CA ALA A 355 19.93 -4.31 -3.93
C ALA A 355 20.14 -5.36 -5.03
N PHE A 356 19.13 -5.61 -5.88
CA PHE A 356 19.28 -6.44 -7.08
C PHE A 356 20.32 -5.88 -8.05
N ALA A 357 20.29 -4.57 -8.32
CA ALA A 357 21.25 -3.92 -9.21
C ALA A 357 22.69 -3.99 -8.65
N ILE A 358 22.87 -3.97 -7.32
CA ILE A 358 24.18 -4.21 -6.70
C ILE A 358 24.68 -5.62 -7.02
N GLU A 359 23.81 -6.66 -6.95
CA GLU A 359 24.18 -8.02 -7.37
C GLU A 359 24.48 -8.11 -8.88
N ALA A 360 23.72 -7.40 -9.72
CA ALA A 360 23.97 -7.31 -11.15
C ALA A 360 25.32 -6.62 -11.46
N SER A 361 25.67 -5.57 -10.72
CA SER A 361 26.96 -4.87 -10.82
C SER A 361 28.12 -5.81 -10.45
N LYS A 362 27.99 -6.52 -9.32
CA LYS A 362 29.02 -7.47 -8.83
C LYS A 362 29.23 -8.66 -9.76
N SER A 363 28.19 -9.11 -10.45
CA SER A 363 28.27 -10.17 -11.45
C SER A 363 28.64 -9.67 -12.86
N GLY A 364 28.87 -8.36 -13.03
CA GLY A 364 29.26 -7.77 -14.32
C GLY A 364 28.13 -7.72 -15.35
N ARG A 365 26.86 -7.88 -14.94
CA ARG A 365 25.67 -7.82 -15.81
C ARG A 365 25.28 -6.38 -16.16
N ILE A 366 25.75 -5.39 -15.41
CA ILE A 366 25.58 -3.96 -15.71
C ILE A 366 26.93 -3.23 -15.64
N ASN A 367 27.02 -2.10 -16.34
CA ASN A 367 28.26 -1.31 -16.42
C ASN A 367 28.49 -0.46 -15.17
N GLU A 368 27.41 -0.02 -14.52
CA GLU A 368 27.45 0.71 -13.27
C GLU A 368 28.19 -0.09 -12.19
N LYS A 369 29.12 0.56 -11.49
CA LYS A 369 29.78 0.01 -10.31
C LYS A 369 29.00 0.47 -9.09
N LEU A 370 28.24 -0.45 -8.52
CA LEU A 370 27.39 -0.23 -7.35
C LEU A 370 27.89 -1.11 -6.20
N GLU A 371 28.03 -0.53 -5.02
CA GLU A 371 28.48 -1.22 -3.82
C GLU A 371 27.40 -1.24 -2.73
N TYR A 372 27.38 -2.32 -1.95
CA TYR A 372 26.60 -2.35 -0.72
C TYR A 372 27.10 -1.29 0.28
N GLY A 373 26.17 -0.69 1.01
CA GLY A 373 26.44 0.41 1.94
C GLY A 373 26.55 1.79 1.28
N SER A 374 26.58 1.88 -0.05
CA SER A 374 26.70 3.15 -0.76
C SER A 374 25.33 3.82 -0.99
N ALA A 375 24.99 4.78 -0.13
CA ALA A 375 23.76 5.57 -0.29
C ALA A 375 23.77 6.43 -1.57
N ASP A 376 24.94 6.89 -2.03
CA ASP A 376 25.07 7.68 -3.25
C ASP A 376 24.80 6.85 -4.50
N ASP A 377 25.29 5.61 -4.56
CA ASP A 377 25.02 4.69 -5.67
C ASP A 377 23.52 4.40 -5.79
N VAL A 378 22.87 4.09 -4.65
CA VAL A 378 21.42 3.87 -4.59
C VAL A 378 20.66 5.12 -5.01
N ALA A 379 21.04 6.29 -4.51
CA ALA A 379 20.40 7.55 -4.86
C ALA A 379 20.52 7.88 -6.36
N ASN A 380 21.70 7.68 -6.94
CA ASN A 380 21.96 7.89 -8.37
C ASN A 380 21.17 6.91 -9.24
N LEU A 381 21.09 5.64 -8.82
CA LEU A 381 20.30 4.63 -9.51
C LEU A 381 18.81 4.97 -9.51
N ILE A 382 18.24 5.38 -8.37
CA ILE A 382 16.83 5.80 -8.29
C ILE A 382 16.53 6.95 -9.26
N ARG A 383 17.44 7.92 -9.39
CA ARG A 383 17.29 9.01 -10.38
C ARG A 383 17.31 8.49 -11.80
N LYS A 384 18.20 7.55 -12.13
CA LYS A 384 18.23 6.90 -13.45
C LYS A 384 16.94 6.12 -13.73
N ILE A 385 16.41 5.40 -12.74
CA ILE A 385 15.13 4.69 -12.83
C ILE A 385 14.01 5.66 -13.19
N VAL A 386 13.88 6.73 -12.42
CA VAL A 386 12.81 7.72 -12.61
C VAL A 386 12.92 8.43 -13.94
N LYS A 387 14.13 8.66 -14.44
CA LYS A 387 14.38 9.24 -15.77
C LYS A 387 14.39 8.20 -16.90
N ARG A 388 14.24 6.91 -16.59
CA ARG A 388 14.39 5.78 -17.51
C ARG A 388 15.69 5.82 -18.33
N GLN A 389 16.82 6.09 -17.68
CA GLN A 389 18.14 6.24 -18.32
C GLN A 389 19.03 5.02 -18.10
N GLY A 390 19.57 4.45 -19.18
CA GLY A 390 20.47 3.28 -19.12
C GLY A 390 19.81 2.11 -18.37
N VAL A 391 20.55 1.50 -17.42
CA VAL A 391 20.02 0.45 -16.54
C VAL A 391 18.75 0.88 -15.79
N GLY A 392 18.57 2.18 -15.54
CA GLY A 392 17.36 2.71 -14.93
C GLY A 392 16.10 2.48 -15.77
N GLY A 393 16.20 2.50 -17.10
CA GLY A 393 15.08 2.19 -17.98
C GLY A 393 14.61 0.74 -17.85
N ILE A 394 15.57 -0.19 -17.72
CA ILE A 394 15.32 -1.62 -17.51
C ILE A 394 14.64 -1.83 -16.14
N LEU A 395 15.24 -1.29 -15.08
CA LEU A 395 14.71 -1.42 -13.71
C LEU A 395 13.36 -0.71 -13.50
N ALA A 396 13.05 0.33 -14.30
CA ALA A 396 11.76 1.02 -14.23
C ALA A 396 10.56 0.12 -14.63
N GLU A 397 10.80 -0.97 -15.36
CA GLU A 397 9.79 -1.99 -15.71
C GLU A 397 9.49 -2.97 -14.55
N GLY A 398 10.20 -2.88 -13.43
CA GLY A 398 10.04 -3.77 -12.28
C GLY A 398 10.97 -4.99 -12.34
N ILE A 399 10.99 -5.79 -11.27
CA ILE A 399 12.01 -6.83 -11.07
C ILE A 399 11.96 -7.97 -12.10
N LYS A 400 10.76 -8.39 -12.54
CA LYS A 400 10.61 -9.51 -13.49
C LYS A 400 11.20 -9.19 -14.86
N PRO A 401 10.76 -8.11 -15.57
CA PRO A 401 11.35 -7.76 -16.86
C PRO A 401 12.83 -7.41 -16.74
N ALA A 402 13.23 -6.73 -15.65
CA ALA A 402 14.61 -6.35 -15.46
C ALA A 402 15.55 -7.56 -15.32
N ALA A 403 15.12 -8.61 -14.63
CA ALA A 403 15.93 -9.80 -14.46
C ALA A 403 15.99 -10.68 -15.71
N GLU A 404 14.94 -10.68 -16.54
CA GLU A 404 14.95 -11.32 -17.84
C GLU A 404 15.96 -10.64 -18.78
N GLU A 405 15.93 -9.31 -18.86
CA GLU A 405 16.87 -8.53 -19.67
C GLU A 405 18.33 -8.70 -19.23
N LEU A 406 18.55 -8.89 -17.92
CA LEU A 406 19.89 -9.03 -17.34
C LEU A 406 20.37 -10.49 -17.23
N ASP A 407 19.55 -11.47 -17.59
CA ASP A 407 19.84 -12.92 -17.44
C ASP A 407 20.18 -13.28 -15.98
N MET A 408 19.26 -12.92 -15.07
CA MET A 408 19.38 -13.06 -13.60
C MET A 408 18.08 -13.50 -12.92
N GLN A 409 17.20 -14.22 -13.63
CA GLN A 409 15.89 -14.64 -13.07
C GLN A 409 16.02 -15.61 -11.87
N ASP A 410 17.16 -16.24 -11.69
CA ASP A 410 17.44 -17.19 -10.61
C ASP A 410 17.58 -16.53 -9.24
N ILE A 411 18.01 -15.26 -9.19
CA ILE A 411 18.31 -14.59 -7.93
C ILE A 411 17.19 -13.69 -7.40
N ILE A 412 16.18 -13.39 -8.21
CA ILE A 412 15.18 -12.37 -7.86
C ILE A 412 14.22 -12.85 -6.79
N VAL A 413 13.81 -11.91 -5.93
CA VAL A 413 12.83 -12.18 -4.87
C VAL A 413 11.58 -11.35 -5.13
N HIS A 414 10.50 -12.01 -5.55
CA HIS A 414 9.19 -11.40 -5.77
C HIS A 414 8.06 -12.43 -5.66
N VAL A 415 6.82 -11.98 -5.53
CA VAL A 415 5.62 -12.80 -5.84
C VAL A 415 4.74 -12.01 -6.80
N LYS A 416 4.35 -12.64 -7.92
CA LYS A 416 3.56 -12.01 -9.00
C LYS A 416 4.17 -10.71 -9.54
N GLY A 417 5.50 -10.63 -9.60
CA GLY A 417 6.24 -9.46 -10.06
C GLY A 417 6.36 -8.32 -9.05
N MET A 418 5.79 -8.44 -7.84
CA MET A 418 5.94 -7.43 -6.79
C MET A 418 6.96 -7.87 -5.74
N GLU A 419 7.87 -6.96 -5.39
CA GLU A 419 8.93 -7.19 -4.41
C GLU A 419 8.35 -7.31 -2.99
N PRO A 420 8.95 -8.10 -2.08
CA PRO A 420 8.35 -8.33 -0.77
C PRO A 420 8.60 -7.16 0.19
N ALA A 421 7.81 -7.15 1.25
CA ALA A 421 8.06 -6.30 2.41
C ALA A 421 9.09 -6.93 3.36
N GLY A 422 9.49 -6.21 4.41
CA GLY A 422 10.63 -6.55 5.26
C GLY A 422 10.51 -7.78 6.16
N TYR A 423 9.65 -8.75 5.85
CA TYR A 423 9.42 -9.95 6.66
C TYR A 423 9.93 -11.18 5.92
N ASP A 424 10.93 -11.87 6.48
CA ASP A 424 11.50 -13.06 5.82
C ASP A 424 10.58 -14.29 5.96
N PRO A 425 10.03 -14.82 4.84
CA PRO A 425 9.09 -15.92 4.89
C PRO A 425 9.74 -17.29 5.19
N ARG A 426 11.09 -17.36 5.21
CA ARG A 426 11.80 -18.57 5.64
C ARG A 426 11.63 -18.80 7.13
N ILE A 427 11.65 -17.72 7.92
CA ILE A 427 11.36 -17.74 9.35
C ILE A 427 9.85 -17.69 9.61
N LEU A 428 9.16 -16.76 8.94
CA LEU A 428 7.74 -16.46 9.18
C LEU A 428 6.88 -17.18 8.12
N LYS A 429 6.60 -18.47 8.32
CA LYS A 429 5.95 -19.30 7.26
C LYS A 429 4.54 -18.84 6.90
N GLY A 430 3.81 -18.23 7.85
CA GLY A 430 2.51 -17.61 7.58
C GLY A 430 2.62 -16.33 6.76
N MET A 431 3.71 -15.58 6.89
CA MET A 431 4.06 -14.52 5.92
C MET A 431 4.42 -15.09 4.55
N GLY A 432 5.04 -16.27 4.49
CA GLY A 432 5.21 -17.02 3.24
C GLY A 432 3.88 -17.28 2.52
N LEU A 433 2.88 -17.78 3.26
CA LEU A 433 1.52 -17.92 2.74
C LEU A 433 0.93 -16.56 2.33
N ALA A 434 1.08 -15.51 3.16
CA ALA A 434 0.58 -14.17 2.87
C ALA A 434 1.09 -13.63 1.54
N TYR A 435 2.39 -13.80 1.27
CA TYR A 435 2.98 -13.37 0.01
C TYR A 435 2.49 -14.19 -1.16
N ALA A 436 2.43 -15.52 -1.01
CA ALA A 436 2.00 -16.45 -2.04
C ALA A 436 0.58 -16.14 -2.53
N VAL A 437 -0.41 -16.02 -1.64
CA VAL A 437 -1.83 -15.94 -2.04
C VAL A 437 -2.38 -14.52 -2.20
N SER A 438 -1.58 -13.50 -1.90
CA SER A 438 -2.01 -12.09 -2.02
C SER A 438 -2.39 -11.72 -3.46
N GLU A 439 -3.56 -11.09 -3.59
CA GLU A 439 -4.17 -10.67 -4.86
C GLU A 439 -3.33 -9.65 -5.65
N ARG A 440 -2.42 -8.94 -4.99
CA ARG A 440 -1.60 -7.88 -5.60
C ARG A 440 -0.10 -8.20 -5.62
N GLY A 441 0.29 -9.43 -5.34
CA GLY A 441 1.70 -9.84 -5.16
C GLY A 441 2.19 -9.72 -3.72
N ALA A 442 3.50 -9.90 -3.48
CA ALA A 442 4.11 -10.01 -2.15
C ALA A 442 3.82 -8.80 -1.22
N CYS A 443 2.79 -8.90 -0.36
CA CYS A 443 2.34 -7.81 0.49
C CYS A 443 2.02 -8.28 1.91
N HIS A 444 2.57 -7.57 2.90
CA HIS A 444 2.29 -7.86 4.32
C HIS A 444 0.97 -7.26 4.83
N LEU A 445 0.44 -6.23 4.18
CA LEU A 445 -0.72 -5.48 4.70
C LEU A 445 -2.07 -6.14 4.40
N ARG A 446 -2.13 -7.20 3.59
CA ARG A 446 -3.40 -7.90 3.27
C ARG A 446 -3.85 -8.80 4.41
N THR A 447 -2.91 -9.31 5.21
CA THR A 447 -3.21 -10.15 6.38
C THR A 447 -2.55 -9.65 7.66
N THR A 448 -1.38 -9.00 7.56
CA THR A 448 -0.51 -8.63 8.68
C THR A 448 -0.12 -9.80 9.59
N PHE A 449 -0.05 -11.01 9.02
CA PHE A 449 0.04 -12.24 9.77
C PHE A 449 1.33 -12.41 10.57
N TYR A 450 2.40 -11.69 10.21
CA TYR A 450 3.60 -11.53 11.03
C TYR A 450 3.27 -11.16 12.48
N LYS A 451 2.15 -10.47 12.74
CA LYS A 451 1.69 -10.15 14.09
C LYS A 451 1.39 -11.39 14.91
N ALA A 452 0.66 -12.36 14.34
CA ALA A 452 0.30 -13.60 15.05
C ALA A 452 1.57 -14.42 15.37
N GLU A 453 2.49 -14.49 14.42
CA GLU A 453 3.74 -15.24 14.55
C GLU A 453 4.70 -14.59 15.56
N LEU A 454 4.92 -13.28 15.48
CA LEU A 454 5.84 -12.56 16.37
C LEU A 454 5.28 -12.34 17.78
N ALA A 455 3.95 -12.36 17.94
CA ALA A 455 3.30 -12.26 19.25
C ALA A 455 3.11 -13.63 19.94
N GLY A 456 3.53 -14.73 19.30
CA GLY A 456 3.40 -16.08 19.86
C GLY A 456 1.98 -16.64 19.86
N MET A 457 1.07 -16.10 19.04
CA MET A 457 -0.29 -16.65 18.88
C MET A 457 -0.26 -17.96 18.08
N VAL A 458 0.74 -18.11 17.21
CA VAL A 458 1.07 -19.33 16.47
C VAL A 458 2.59 -19.39 16.29
N ALA A 459 3.18 -20.58 16.32
CA ALA A 459 4.61 -20.73 16.08
C ALA A 459 4.97 -20.34 14.63
N PRO A 460 6.04 -19.54 14.39
CA PRO A 460 6.48 -19.17 13.05
C PRO A 460 6.71 -20.35 12.09
N GLU A 461 7.21 -21.47 12.61
CA GLU A 461 7.53 -22.68 11.87
C GLU A 461 6.33 -23.63 11.67
N ALA A 462 5.21 -23.41 12.35
CA ALA A 462 4.05 -24.28 12.26
C ALA A 462 3.46 -24.31 10.83
N ILE A 463 3.02 -25.51 10.43
CA ILE A 463 2.31 -25.77 9.17
C ILE A 463 0.85 -26.12 9.46
N ASP A 464 0.62 -26.99 10.45
CA ASP A 464 -0.71 -27.44 10.84
C ASP A 464 -1.51 -26.33 11.54
N ASN A 465 -2.82 -26.24 11.25
CA ASN A 465 -3.78 -25.32 11.89
C ASN A 465 -3.41 -23.82 11.77
N LYS A 466 -2.42 -23.47 10.94
CA LYS A 466 -1.99 -22.07 10.74
C LYS A 466 -2.96 -21.31 9.83
N VAL A 467 -3.57 -22.00 8.88
CA VAL A 467 -4.34 -21.35 7.81
C VAL A 467 -5.71 -20.85 8.29
N GLU A 468 -6.31 -21.50 9.28
CA GLU A 468 -7.56 -21.03 9.89
C GLU A 468 -7.37 -19.66 10.56
N LEU A 469 -6.35 -19.53 11.42
CA LEU A 469 -5.99 -18.25 12.03
C LEU A 469 -5.58 -17.20 11.00
N PHE A 470 -4.87 -17.62 9.94
CA PHE A 470 -4.52 -16.74 8.82
C PHE A 470 -5.74 -16.15 8.14
N THR A 471 -6.75 -16.98 7.90
CA THR A 471 -7.98 -16.57 7.22
C THR A 471 -8.79 -15.60 8.08
N ASP A 472 -8.86 -15.79 9.41
CA ASP A 472 -9.46 -14.82 10.33
C ASP A 472 -8.82 -13.42 10.19
N PHE A 473 -7.48 -13.38 10.18
CA PHE A 473 -6.73 -12.13 10.01
C PHE A 473 -6.97 -11.49 8.63
N GLU A 474 -7.00 -12.30 7.58
CA GLU A 474 -7.24 -11.84 6.21
C GLU A 474 -8.65 -11.28 6.02
N ASP A 475 -9.68 -11.94 6.57
CA ASP A 475 -11.07 -11.52 6.44
C ASP A 475 -11.32 -10.20 7.17
N ARG A 476 -10.83 -10.08 8.41
CA ARG A 476 -10.84 -8.80 9.13
C ARG A 476 -10.10 -7.73 8.33
N CYS A 477 -8.94 -8.06 7.77
CA CYS A 477 -8.18 -7.09 6.99
C CYS A 477 -8.93 -6.65 5.73
N THR A 478 -9.65 -7.56 5.08
CA THR A 478 -10.50 -7.26 3.91
C THR A 478 -11.63 -6.31 4.29
N LEU A 479 -12.26 -6.48 5.46
CA LEU A 479 -13.28 -5.56 5.95
C LEU A 479 -12.71 -4.17 6.26
N PHE A 480 -11.53 -4.11 6.89
CA PHE A 480 -10.81 -2.85 7.06
C PHE A 480 -10.56 -2.14 5.74
N ASP A 481 -10.28 -2.87 4.66
CA ASP A 481 -10.10 -2.29 3.32
C ASP A 481 -11.42 -1.88 2.66
N CYS A 482 -12.55 -2.48 3.01
CA CYS A 482 -13.87 -2.04 2.56
C CYS A 482 -14.34 -0.80 3.32
N PHE A 483 -14.06 -0.74 4.62
CA PHE A 483 -14.31 0.43 5.45
C PHE A 483 -13.29 1.57 5.23
N ILE A 484 -12.17 1.26 4.58
CA ILE A 484 -11.02 2.15 4.41
C ILE A 484 -10.50 2.64 5.77
N LEU A 485 -10.25 1.67 6.66
CA LEU A 485 -9.69 1.88 7.99
C LEU A 485 -8.17 1.74 7.99
N CYS A 486 -7.51 2.52 8.85
CA CYS A 486 -6.09 2.38 9.10
C CYS A 486 -5.75 1.01 9.69
N ARG A 487 -4.82 0.27 9.08
CA ARG A 487 -4.40 -1.07 9.50
C ARG A 487 -3.82 -1.15 10.92
N PHE A 488 -3.36 -0.03 11.49
CA PHE A 488 -2.91 0.02 12.89
C PHE A 488 -4.05 -0.04 13.92
N PHE A 489 -5.30 0.07 13.48
CA PHE A 489 -6.47 -0.15 14.34
C PHE A 489 -6.93 -1.62 14.34
N ARG A 490 -6.30 -2.53 13.60
CA ARG A 490 -6.72 -3.95 13.50
C ARG A 490 -6.83 -4.67 14.83
N ASP A 491 -5.95 -4.35 15.78
CA ASP A 491 -5.95 -4.93 17.12
C ASP A 491 -6.96 -4.23 18.05
N LEU A 492 -7.45 -3.06 17.65
CA LEU A 492 -8.41 -2.25 18.42
C LEU A 492 -9.86 -2.47 17.97
N TYR A 493 -10.05 -2.98 16.75
CA TYR A 493 -11.34 -3.35 16.18
C TYR A 493 -11.40 -4.85 15.85
N PRO A 494 -11.62 -5.71 16.86
CA PRO A 494 -12.05 -7.09 16.65
C PRO A 494 -13.44 -7.14 15.97
N TRP A 495 -13.91 -8.34 15.65
CA TRP A 495 -15.16 -8.59 14.92
C TRP A 495 -16.37 -7.84 15.48
N GLU A 496 -16.55 -7.86 16.80
CA GLU A 496 -17.67 -7.22 17.49
C GLU A 496 -17.63 -5.70 17.35
N GLU A 497 -16.42 -5.14 17.38
CA GLU A 497 -16.22 -3.71 17.16
C GLU A 497 -16.48 -3.36 15.68
N LEU A 498 -16.04 -4.16 14.72
CA LEU A 498 -16.33 -3.94 13.29
C LEU A 498 -17.84 -3.96 13.02
N SER A 499 -18.56 -4.96 13.56
CA SER A 499 -20.02 -5.04 13.50
C SER A 499 -20.69 -3.80 14.09
N ARG A 500 -20.26 -3.39 15.29
CA ARG A 500 -20.77 -2.20 15.97
C ARG A 500 -20.53 -0.93 15.16
N LEU A 501 -19.32 -0.74 14.62
CA LEU A 501 -18.98 0.43 13.83
C LEU A 501 -19.80 0.50 12.54
N LEU A 502 -20.01 -0.64 11.88
CA LEU A 502 -20.87 -0.75 10.71
C LEU A 502 -22.31 -0.34 11.04
N PHE A 503 -22.86 -0.84 12.15
CA PHE A 503 -24.21 -0.48 12.59
C PHE A 503 -24.34 1.02 12.90
N LEU A 504 -23.42 1.58 13.69
CA LEU A 504 -23.44 3.00 14.07
C LEU A 504 -23.38 3.94 12.87
N THR A 505 -22.72 3.52 11.79
CA THR A 505 -22.53 4.36 10.59
C THR A 505 -23.64 4.13 9.56
N THR A 506 -24.02 2.88 9.29
CA THR A 506 -24.89 2.52 8.16
C THR A 506 -26.27 2.01 8.56
N GLY A 507 -26.43 1.54 9.81
CA GLY A 507 -27.63 0.85 10.28
C GLY A 507 -27.66 -0.65 9.94
N LEU A 508 -26.67 -1.17 9.21
CA LEU A 508 -26.56 -2.60 8.93
C LEU A 508 -26.13 -3.35 10.20
N SER A 509 -26.94 -4.32 10.62
CA SER A 509 -26.67 -5.18 11.77
C SER A 509 -26.21 -6.55 11.27
N TYR A 510 -24.89 -6.71 11.13
CA TYR A 510 -24.27 -7.96 10.69
C TYR A 510 -23.47 -8.57 11.84
N ASP A 511 -23.64 -9.87 12.08
CA ASP A 511 -22.79 -10.63 12.99
C ASP A 511 -21.46 -11.00 12.33
N GLN A 512 -20.59 -11.69 13.09
CA GLN A 512 -19.29 -12.14 12.57
C GLN A 512 -19.45 -13.06 11.35
N THR A 513 -20.41 -13.99 11.38
CA THR A 513 -20.66 -14.94 10.29
C THR A 513 -21.00 -14.22 8.98
N ARG A 514 -21.86 -13.21 9.04
CA ARG A 514 -22.20 -12.41 7.87
C ARG A 514 -21.02 -11.57 7.40
N LEU A 515 -20.27 -10.97 8.32
CA LEU A 515 -19.10 -10.16 7.98
C LEU A 515 -17.96 -10.98 7.35
N SER A 516 -17.67 -12.18 7.87
CA SER A 516 -16.66 -13.07 7.30
C SER A 516 -17.10 -13.60 5.93
N SER A 517 -18.38 -13.95 5.76
CA SER A 517 -18.94 -14.33 4.45
C SER A 517 -18.81 -13.21 3.41
N LEU A 518 -19.07 -11.95 3.80
CA LEU A 518 -18.86 -10.80 2.91
C LEU A 518 -17.38 -10.62 2.55
N ALA A 519 -16.48 -10.74 3.52
CA ALA A 519 -15.04 -10.67 3.28
C ALA A 519 -14.56 -11.76 2.31
N ALA A 520 -15.02 -13.00 2.49
CA ALA A 520 -14.73 -14.12 1.59
C ALA A 520 -15.24 -13.84 0.17
N GLY A 521 -16.48 -13.38 0.00
CA GLY A 521 -17.01 -13.03 -1.32
C GLY A 521 -16.25 -11.88 -2.02
N ILE A 522 -15.72 -10.93 -1.26
CA ILE A 522 -14.83 -9.88 -1.80
C ILE A 522 -13.49 -10.47 -2.24
N LYS A 523 -12.94 -11.44 -1.48
CA LYS A 523 -11.72 -12.17 -1.89
C LYS A 523 -11.96 -12.97 -3.16
N ASP A 524 -13.10 -13.64 -3.28
CA ASP A 524 -13.50 -14.35 -4.51
C ASP A 524 -13.55 -13.38 -5.70
N ASN A 525 -14.13 -12.20 -5.52
CA ASN A 525 -14.17 -11.18 -6.58
C ASN A 525 -12.76 -10.72 -7.01
N THR A 526 -11.86 -10.47 -6.06
CA THR A 526 -10.47 -10.12 -6.41
C THR A 526 -9.75 -11.27 -7.10
N ARG A 527 -10.04 -12.53 -6.70
CA ARG A 527 -9.49 -13.72 -7.33
C ARG A 527 -10.02 -13.89 -8.75
N HIS A 528 -11.33 -13.71 -8.98
CA HIS A 528 -11.92 -13.74 -10.32
C HIS A 528 -11.35 -12.66 -11.23
N PHE A 529 -11.12 -11.44 -10.71
CA PHE A 529 -10.43 -10.41 -11.48
C PHE A 529 -9.06 -10.90 -11.93
N ASN A 530 -8.26 -11.45 -11.02
CA ASN A 530 -6.94 -11.95 -11.36
C ASN A 530 -6.94 -13.14 -12.33
N LEU A 531 -7.84 -14.12 -12.13
CA LEU A 531 -8.00 -15.26 -13.03
C LEU A 531 -8.35 -14.78 -14.45
N ARG A 532 -9.26 -13.78 -14.56
CA ARG A 532 -9.61 -13.12 -15.82
C ARG A 532 -8.40 -12.45 -16.48
N GLU A 533 -7.48 -11.90 -15.69
CA GLU A 533 -6.23 -11.28 -16.17
C GLU A 533 -5.07 -12.28 -16.34
N GLY A 534 -5.32 -13.59 -16.19
CA GLY A 534 -4.36 -14.65 -16.50
C GLY A 534 -3.59 -15.24 -15.31
N LEU A 535 -3.99 -14.92 -14.07
CA LEU A 535 -3.42 -15.56 -12.89
C LEU A 535 -3.76 -17.05 -12.87
N THR A 536 -2.83 -17.88 -12.40
CA THR A 536 -3.01 -19.32 -12.19
C THR A 536 -2.60 -19.73 -10.77
N SER A 537 -2.91 -20.96 -10.34
CA SER A 537 -2.41 -21.49 -9.07
C SER A 537 -0.88 -21.60 -9.00
N ALA A 538 -0.19 -21.66 -10.15
CA ALA A 538 1.27 -21.64 -10.20
C ALA A 538 1.86 -20.30 -9.71
N ASP A 539 1.10 -19.21 -9.78
CA ASP A 539 1.50 -17.90 -9.28
C ASP A 539 1.40 -17.77 -7.76
N ASP A 540 0.73 -18.71 -7.08
CA ASP A 540 0.59 -18.76 -5.62
C ASP A 540 1.76 -19.50 -4.99
N THR A 541 2.95 -18.94 -5.16
CA THR A 541 4.22 -19.52 -4.71
C THR A 541 5.20 -18.47 -4.20
N LEU A 542 6.36 -18.93 -3.72
CA LEU A 542 7.53 -18.10 -3.39
C LEU A 542 8.62 -18.32 -4.44
N PRO A 543 9.55 -17.37 -4.63
CA PRO A 543 10.66 -17.52 -5.56
C PRO A 543 11.61 -18.65 -5.14
N ALA A 544 12.17 -19.37 -6.13
CA ALA A 544 13.00 -20.56 -5.93
C ALA A 544 14.12 -20.34 -4.91
N ARG A 545 14.79 -19.19 -5.00
CA ARG A 545 15.85 -18.77 -4.08
C ARG A 545 15.48 -18.87 -2.60
N LEU A 546 14.22 -18.60 -2.22
CA LEU A 546 13.79 -18.67 -0.81
C LEU A 546 13.58 -20.11 -0.33
N PHE A 547 13.44 -21.08 -1.23
CA PHE A 547 13.44 -22.51 -0.89
C PHE A 547 14.87 -23.06 -0.82
N ASP A 548 15.73 -22.63 -1.74
CA ASP A 548 17.07 -23.18 -1.91
C ASP A 548 18.09 -22.60 -0.92
N GLN A 549 17.97 -21.31 -0.60
CA GLN A 549 18.89 -20.62 0.32
C GLN A 549 18.29 -20.49 1.71
N LYS A 550 18.76 -21.35 2.62
CA LYS A 550 18.41 -21.29 4.05
C LYS A 550 19.14 -20.15 4.76
N LEU A 551 18.48 -19.61 5.79
CA LEU A 551 19.10 -18.69 6.73
C LEU A 551 19.89 -19.46 7.79
N GLU A 552 20.89 -18.79 8.35
CA GLU A 552 21.69 -19.36 9.44
C GLU A 552 20.80 -19.73 10.63
N GLY A 553 20.92 -20.98 11.09
CA GLY A 553 20.18 -21.48 12.25
C GLY A 553 18.69 -21.78 12.01
N ASP A 554 18.19 -21.66 10.77
CA ASP A 554 16.78 -21.91 10.45
C ASP A 554 16.58 -23.06 9.45
N LYS A 555 15.42 -23.73 9.54
CA LYS A 555 15.08 -24.84 8.63
C LYS A 555 14.57 -24.37 7.27
N GLY A 556 14.12 -23.12 7.17
CA GLY A 556 13.43 -22.56 6.02
C GLY A 556 12.00 -23.08 5.87
N ILE A 557 11.32 -22.55 4.86
CA ILE A 557 10.09 -23.11 4.31
C ILE A 557 10.45 -23.95 3.09
N THR A 558 9.91 -25.18 3.01
CA THR A 558 10.08 -26.01 1.80
C THR A 558 8.95 -25.77 0.80
N GLN A 559 9.19 -26.10 -0.46
CA GLN A 559 8.15 -26.01 -1.49
C GLN A 559 6.92 -26.88 -1.16
N ASN A 560 7.12 -28.05 -0.57
CA ASN A 560 6.04 -28.95 -0.15
C ASN A 560 5.22 -28.38 1.01
N GLU A 561 5.88 -27.77 2.00
CA GLU A 561 5.20 -27.08 3.10
C GLU A 561 4.36 -25.90 2.58
N LEU A 562 4.90 -25.08 1.68
CA LEU A 562 4.13 -23.98 1.09
C LEU A 562 2.95 -24.49 0.28
N ARG A 563 3.13 -25.51 -0.57
CA ARG A 563 2.03 -26.12 -1.34
C ARG A 563 0.93 -26.66 -0.42
N ARG A 564 1.30 -27.23 0.73
CA ARG A 564 0.34 -27.70 1.72
C ARG A 564 -0.46 -26.54 2.33
N LEU A 565 0.21 -25.46 2.73
CA LEU A 565 -0.43 -24.24 3.24
C LEU A 565 -1.39 -23.62 2.21
N VAL A 566 -0.97 -23.53 0.94
CA VAL A 566 -1.80 -23.01 -0.15
C VAL A 566 -3.00 -23.91 -0.43
N SER A 567 -2.80 -25.24 -0.44
CA SER A 567 -3.90 -26.18 -0.64
C SER A 567 -4.93 -26.12 0.48
N GLU A 568 -4.49 -26.01 1.74
CA GLU A 568 -5.38 -25.80 2.88
C GLU A 568 -6.10 -24.46 2.80
N TYR A 569 -5.41 -23.41 2.34
CA TYR A 569 -6.03 -22.09 2.11
C TYR A 569 -7.15 -22.16 1.07
N TYR A 570 -6.93 -22.82 -0.06
CA TYR A 570 -7.98 -23.02 -1.06
C TYR A 570 -9.17 -23.78 -0.49
N LYS A 571 -8.94 -24.84 0.29
CA LYS A 571 -10.01 -25.59 0.94
C LYS A 571 -10.84 -24.73 1.89
N ILE A 572 -10.20 -23.93 2.75
CA ILE A 572 -10.88 -23.02 3.68
C ILE A 572 -11.66 -21.94 2.93
N ARG A 573 -11.13 -21.45 1.80
CA ARG A 573 -11.81 -20.51 0.91
C ARG A 573 -12.93 -21.14 0.09
N GLY A 574 -13.05 -22.47 0.07
CA GLY A 574 -13.99 -23.18 -0.80
C GLY A 574 -13.61 -23.15 -2.28
N TRP A 575 -12.35 -22.87 -2.59
CA TRP A 575 -11.81 -22.88 -3.95
C TRP A 575 -11.40 -24.30 -4.35
N ASP A 576 -11.38 -24.57 -5.65
CA ASP A 576 -10.89 -25.85 -6.17
C ASP A 576 -9.34 -25.97 -6.08
N ALA A 577 -8.80 -27.09 -6.53
CA ALA A 577 -7.34 -27.32 -6.54
C ALA A 577 -6.57 -26.38 -7.49
N GLY A 578 -7.25 -25.75 -8.45
CA GLY A 578 -6.72 -24.69 -9.30
C GLY A 578 -6.78 -23.30 -8.65
N GLY A 579 -7.29 -23.20 -7.42
CA GLY A 579 -7.52 -21.93 -6.75
C GLY A 579 -8.62 -21.11 -7.44
N ILE A 580 -9.61 -21.76 -8.04
CA ILE A 580 -10.76 -21.13 -8.69
C ILE A 580 -11.91 -21.09 -7.67
N PRO A 581 -12.44 -19.89 -7.34
CA PRO A 581 -13.62 -19.76 -6.50
C PRO A 581 -14.87 -20.35 -7.17
N PRO A 582 -15.88 -20.78 -6.40
CA PRO A 582 -17.13 -21.26 -6.97
C PRO A 582 -17.81 -20.19 -7.84
N ALA A 583 -18.52 -20.61 -8.89
CA ALA A 583 -19.34 -19.70 -9.67
C ALA A 583 -20.44 -19.08 -8.79
N LYS A 584 -20.75 -17.80 -9.04
CA LYS A 584 -21.78 -17.05 -8.30
C LYS A 584 -23.18 -17.54 -8.56
#